data_AF-A0A2B2LYQ0-F1
#
_entry.id   AF-A0A2B2LYQ0-F1
#
_cell.length_a   1.000
_cell.length_b   1.000
_cell.length_c   1.000
_cell.angle_alpha   90.00
_cell.angle_beta   90.00
_cell.angle_gamma   90.00
#
_symmetry.space_group_name_H-M   'P 1'
#
loop_
_entity.id
_entity.type
_entity.pdbx_description
1 polymer ?
#
loop_
_entity_poly.entity_id
_entity_poly.type
_entity_poly.pdbx_seq_one_letter_code
_entity_poly.pdbx_strand_id
1 'polypeptide(L)' 'MALICLQALHGTRPYGVVENIIVHENYCSKNIGRKLLEYVEDYCRLINCHRIMLLSNSTRERAHQFFEREGFS' A
#
# COMPACT_ATOMS: atom_id res chain seq x y z
N MET A 1 5.59 3.73 -4.53
CA MET A 1 6.03 2.56 -5.32
C MET A 1 5.36 1.33 -4.77
N ALA A 2 4.82 0.48 -5.65
CA ALA A 2 4.24 -0.81 -5.31
C ALA A 2 4.89 -1.88 -6.19
N LEU A 3 5.19 -3.03 -5.59
CA LEU A 3 5.78 -4.20 -6.23
C LEU A 3 4.77 -5.33 -6.22
N ILE A 4 4.75 -6.13 -7.29
CA ILE A 4 3.93 -7.34 -7.38
C ILE A 4 4.84 -8.55 -7.28
N CYS A 5 4.55 -9.42 -6.32
CA CYS A 5 5.34 -10.62 -6.05
C CYS A 5 4.48 -11.87 -6.22
N LEU A 6 5.03 -12.90 -6.86
CA LEU A 6 4.36 -14.19 -6.96
C LEU A 6 4.51 -14.95 -5.62
N GLN A 7 3.42 -15.56 -5.15
CA GLN A 7 3.43 -16.32 -3.90
C GLN A 7 3.51 -17.82 -4.18
N ALA A 8 4.69 -18.42 -3.99
CA ALA A 8 4.91 -19.85 -4.25
C ALA A 8 3.93 -20.80 -3.51
N LEU A 9 3.44 -20.39 -2.33
CA LEU A 9 2.52 -21.18 -1.51
C LEU A 9 1.03 -21.03 -1.87
N HIS A 10 0.66 -20.03 -2.68
CA HIS A 10 -0.72 -19.84 -3.18
C HIS A 10 -0.77 -19.97 -4.72
N GLY A 11 0.05 -20.86 -5.29
CA GLY A 11 0.14 -21.06 -6.74
C GLY A 11 0.69 -19.82 -7.46
N THR A 12 -0.04 -19.34 -8.46
CA THR A 12 0.35 -18.15 -9.26
C THR A 12 -0.30 -16.86 -8.76
N ARG A 13 -1.04 -16.90 -7.65
CA ARG A 13 -1.79 -15.74 -7.16
C ARG A 13 -0.83 -14.74 -6.49
N PRO A 14 -0.72 -13.49 -6.98
CA PRO A 14 0.29 -12.58 -6.47
C PRO A 14 -0.10 -11.97 -5.10
N TYR A 15 0.88 -11.35 -4.45
CA TYR A 15 0.70 -10.39 -3.37
C TYR A 15 1.37 -9.06 -3.74
N GLY A 16 0.80 -7.96 -3.25
CA GLY A 16 1.35 -6.61 -3.43
C GLY A 16 2.22 -6.22 -2.25
N VAL A 17 3.31 -5.52 -2.50
CA VAL A 17 4.14 -4.86 -1.48
C VAL A 17 4.20 -3.38 -1.77
N VAL A 18 3.76 -2.57 -0.81
CA VAL A 18 3.80 -1.11 -0.89
C VAL A 18 4.90 -0.62 0.04
N GLU A 19 5.99 -0.13 -0.55
CA GLU A 19 7.16 0.32 0.22
C GLU A 19 7.09 1.80 0.57
N ASN A 20 6.54 2.63 -0.31
CA ASN A 20 6.55 4.08 -0.12
C ASN A 20 5.33 4.71 -0.78
N ILE A 21 4.51 5.37 0.04
CA ILE A 21 3.57 6.40 -0.38
C ILE A 21 4.11 7.73 0.14
N ILE A 22 4.39 8.64 -0.78
CA ILE A 22 4.98 9.95 -0.47
C ILE A 22 4.09 11.00 -1.11
N VAL A 23 3.63 11.93 -0.29
CA VAL A 23 2.92 13.13 -0.71
C VAL A 23 3.76 14.31 -0.26
N HIS A 24 3.99 15.26 -1.17
CA HIS A 24 4.72 16.47 -0.86
C HIS A 24 4.02 17.23 0.28
N GLU A 25 4.77 17.79 1.23
CA GLU A 25 4.23 18.36 2.49
C GLU A 25 3.13 19.40 2.25
N ASN A 26 3.33 20.33 1.32
CA ASN A 26 2.35 21.35 0.90
C ASN A 26 1.01 20.80 0.33
N TYR A 27 0.96 19.50 0.05
CA TYR A 27 -0.20 18.81 -0.53
C TYR A 27 -0.74 17.69 0.37
N CYS A 28 -0.19 17.51 1.57
CA CYS A 28 -0.70 16.59 2.58
C CYS A 28 -2.11 17.01 3.05
N SER A 29 -2.84 16.05 3.65
CA SER A 29 -4.22 16.25 4.15
C SER A 29 -5.26 16.64 3.09
N LYS A 30 -4.95 16.44 1.79
CA LYS A 30 -5.86 16.63 0.66
C LYS A 30 -6.35 15.31 0.04
N ASN A 31 -6.36 14.22 0.83
CA ASN A 31 -6.72 12.86 0.39
C ASN A 31 -5.84 12.25 -0.73
N ILE A 32 -4.70 12.86 -1.07
CA ILE A 32 -3.82 12.35 -2.13
C ILE A 32 -3.24 10.98 -1.77
N GLY A 33 -2.76 10.82 -0.52
CA GLY A 33 -2.20 9.54 -0.06
C GLY A 33 -3.22 8.40 -0.12
N ARG A 34 -4.46 8.69 0.27
CA ARG A 34 -5.58 7.75 0.15
C ARG A 34 -5.88 7.38 -1.29
N LYS A 35 -5.96 8.36 -2.21
CA LYS A 35 -6.15 8.08 -3.65
C LYS A 35 -5.03 7.21 -4.25
N LEU A 36 -3.79 7.43 -3.82
CA LEU A 36 -2.66 6.59 -4.23
C LEU A 36 -2.82 5.15 -3.72
N LEU A 37 -3.27 4.98 -2.48
CA LEU A 37 -3.49 3.67 -1.88
C LEU A 37 -4.68 2.96 -2.55
N GLU A 38 -5.81 3.64 -2.76
CA GLU A 38 -6.99 3.15 -3.48
C GLU A 38 -6.60 2.64 -4.88
N TYR A 39 -5.78 3.39 -5.61
CA TYR A 39 -5.29 2.95 -6.92
C TYR A 39 -4.48 1.65 -6.84
N VAL A 40 -3.62 1.50 -5.83
CA VAL A 40 -2.86 0.26 -5.63
C VAL A 40 -3.77 -0.91 -5.28
N GLU A 41 -4.78 -0.69 -4.44
CA GLU A 41 -5.77 -1.70 -4.11
C GLU A 41 -6.57 -2.16 -5.32
N ASP A 42 -7.04 -1.21 -6.13
CA ASP A 42 -7.79 -1.51 -7.36
C ASP A 42 -6.93 -2.30 -8.35
N TYR A 43 -5.67 -1.92 -8.52
CA TYR A 43 -4.73 -2.66 -9.34
C TYR A 43 -4.50 -4.09 -8.81
N CYS A 44 -4.34 -4.24 -7.49
CA CYS A 44 -4.20 -5.54 -6.86
C CYS A 44 -5.46 -6.40 -7.05
N ARG A 45 -6.66 -5.83 -6.88
CA ARG A 45 -7.94 -6.53 -7.15
C ARG A 45 -8.01 -6.99 -8.62
N LEU A 46 -7.62 -6.14 -9.56
CA LEU A 46 -7.63 -6.44 -11.00
C LEU A 46 -6.77 -7.66 -11.36
N ILE A 47 -5.58 -7.79 -10.77
CA ILE A 47 -4.68 -8.93 -11.01
C ILE A 47 -4.96 -10.14 -10.11
N ASN A 48 -6.10 -10.15 -9.42
CA ASN A 48 -6.51 -11.20 -8.48
C ASN A 48 -5.48 -11.42 -7.35
N CYS A 49 -4.84 -10.35 -6.90
CA CYS A 49 -3.89 -10.34 -5.79
C CYS A 49 -4.57 -10.79 -4.50
N HIS A 50 -3.93 -11.68 -3.74
CA HIS A 50 -4.56 -12.24 -2.53
C HIS A 50 -4.41 -11.33 -1.30
N ARG A 51 -3.36 -10.50 -1.24
CA ARG A 51 -3.11 -9.55 -0.14
C ARG A 51 -2.21 -8.40 -0.56
N ILE A 52 -2.26 -7.31 0.20
CA ILE A 52 -1.31 -6.20 0.12
C ILE A 52 -0.58 -6.11 1.46
N MET A 53 0.74 -5.94 1.40
CA MET A 53 1.61 -5.73 2.56
C MET A 53 2.24 -4.34 2.49
N LEU A 54 2.34 -3.68 3.63
CA LEU A 54 3.02 -2.40 3.75
C LEU A 54 4.37 -2.57 4.43
N LEU A 55 5.39 -1.92 3.86
CA LEU A 55 6.69 -1.77 4.48
C LEU A 55 6.90 -0.28 4.74
N SER A 56 7.11 0.08 5.99
CA SER A 56 7.41 1.45 6.40
C SER A 56 8.44 1.42 7.51
N ASN A 57 9.39 2.37 7.48
CA ASN A 57 10.39 2.51 8.53
C ASN A 57 9.68 2.80 9.88
N SER A 58 10.11 2.15 10.95
CA SER A 58 9.54 2.29 12.29
C SER A 58 9.51 3.74 12.79
N THR A 59 10.43 4.60 12.33
CA THR A 59 10.49 6.02 12.70
C THR A 59 9.42 6.90 12.03
N ARG A 60 8.67 6.37 11.05
CA ARG A 60 7.67 7.14 10.30
C ARG A 60 6.27 7.08 10.93
N GLU A 61 6.15 7.57 12.17
CA GLU A 61 4.90 7.53 12.95
C GLU A 61 3.68 8.06 12.20
N ARG A 62 3.80 9.19 11.49
CA ARG A 62 2.70 9.77 10.72
C ARG A 62 2.25 8.87 9.56
N ALA A 63 3.16 8.10 8.98
CA ALA A 63 2.83 7.15 7.92
C ALA A 63 2.10 5.94 8.51
N HIS A 64 2.56 5.41 9.64
CA HIS A 64 1.86 4.32 10.37
C HIS A 64 0.44 4.71 10.75
N GLN A 65 0.25 5.89 11.37
CA GLN A 65 -1.08 6.42 11.66
C GLN A 65 -1.96 6.61 10.42
N PHE A 66 -1.36 6.92 9.27
CA PHE A 66 -2.10 6.99 8.00
C PHE A 66 -2.55 5.60 7.57
N PHE A 67 -1.65 4.62 7.54
CA PHE A 67 -1.98 3.25 7.13
C PHE A 67 -2.97 2.56 8.08
N GLU A 68 -2.85 2.77 9.39
CA GLU A 68 -3.81 2.29 10.39
C GLU A 68 -5.22 2.82 10.15
N ARG A 69 -5.36 4.11 9.81
CA ARG A 69 -6.65 4.70 9.46
C ARG A 69 -7.26 4.13 8.19
N GLU A 70 -6.43 3.68 7.26
CA GLU A 70 -6.88 3.04 6.02
C GLU A 70 -7.10 1.52 6.19
N GLY A 71 -6.96 0.98 7.43
CA GLY A 71 -7.32 -0.39 7.77
C GLY A 71 -6.16 -1.39 7.74
N PHE A 72 -4.91 -0.92 7.68
CA PHE A 72 -3.72 -1.76 7.76
C PHE A 72 -3.21 -1.87 9.20
N SER A 73 -2.54 -2.97 9.53
CA SER A 73 -2.00 -3.26 10.88
C SER A 73 -0.63 -3.89 10.81
#